data_AF-A0A1I4SZY8-F1
#
_entry.id   AF-A0A1I4SZY8-F1
#
_cell.length_a   1.000
_cell.length_b   1.000
_cell.length_c   1.000
_cell.angle_alpha   90.00
_cell.angle_beta   90.00
_cell.angle_gamma   90.00
#
_symmetry.space_group_name_H-M   'P 1'
#
loop_
_entity.id
_entity.type
_entity.pdbx_description
1 polymer ?
#
loop_
_entity_poly.entity_id
_entity_poly.type
_entity_poly.pdbx_seq_one_letter_code
_entity_poly.pdbx_strand_id
1 'polypeptide(L)'
;MAVEDLRIGDVVVTASGQRRPVRWIGQRHYPGLTAPQADRPVRIRAGALADGAPARDLWVSPDHALLLDGLLVAAGHLVNGRTITRGEAVTDLTYWHVELDSHDMLLAESVPAESFLPVAGLRAQFDGAIVPSDRRAAPTPYGERVEDGPLLKALVRRLIWRAGLSVDAPGFGALRGSLDLCEFRNGDLRVAGWAQDAAHPNGPVCLDIVVDGVVAAMTLADIDRPDLGAAAIGAGRHGFDLGLEEPIEPGVPHIVVVRRSADGVSIGAMRLDASGEWSRARVA
;
A
#
# COMPACT_ATOMS: atom_id res chain seq x y z
N MET A 1 8.78 -17.64 10.61
CA MET A 1 9.98 -18.32 10.07
C MET A 1 10.83 -17.27 9.40
N ALA A 2 12.15 -17.32 9.55
CA ALA A 2 13.03 -16.39 8.86
C ALA A 2 13.12 -16.75 7.37
N VAL A 3 13.42 -15.78 6.51
CA VAL A 3 13.41 -16.01 5.05
C VAL A 3 14.56 -16.93 4.62
N GLU A 4 15.69 -16.85 5.32
CA GLU A 4 16.88 -17.67 5.12
C GLU A 4 16.69 -19.15 5.49
N ASP A 5 15.66 -19.46 6.27
CA ASP A 5 15.33 -20.84 6.68
C ASP A 5 14.34 -21.53 5.72
N LEU A 6 13.71 -20.76 4.82
CA LEU A 6 12.73 -21.28 3.85
C LEU A 6 13.36 -22.30 2.91
N ARG A 7 12.59 -23.30 2.54
CA ARG A 7 12.96 -24.34 1.59
C ARG A 7 11.91 -24.49 0.50
N ILE A 8 12.36 -24.93 -0.67
CA ILE A 8 11.46 -25.34 -1.75
C ILE A 8 10.53 -26.44 -1.23
N GLY A 9 9.24 -26.28 -1.47
CA GLY A 9 8.19 -27.17 -0.98
C GLY A 9 7.54 -26.74 0.35
N ASP A 10 8.15 -25.81 1.10
CA ASP A 10 7.52 -25.25 2.29
C ASP A 10 6.22 -24.53 1.92
N VAL A 11 5.20 -24.67 2.76
CA VAL A 11 3.91 -24.01 2.55
C VAL A 11 3.84 -22.74 3.39
N VAL A 12 3.68 -21.61 2.72
CA VAL A 12 3.54 -20.28 3.33
C VAL A 12 2.08 -19.81 3.24
N VAL A 13 1.68 -18.94 4.16
CA VAL A 13 0.38 -18.26 4.14
C VAL A 13 0.59 -16.87 3.52
N THR A 14 -0.16 -16.55 2.48
CA THR A 14 -0.13 -15.25 1.79
C THR A 14 -0.92 -14.20 2.56
N ALA A 15 -0.78 -12.93 2.19
CA ALA A 15 -1.55 -11.83 2.78
C ALA A 15 -3.08 -12.01 2.58
N SER A 16 -3.48 -12.69 1.50
CA SER A 16 -4.88 -13.07 1.22
C SER A 16 -5.36 -14.33 1.96
N GLY A 17 -4.54 -14.87 2.86
CA GLY A 17 -4.85 -16.08 3.64
C GLY A 17 -4.68 -17.40 2.86
N GLN A 18 -4.22 -17.36 1.62
CA GLN A 18 -4.03 -18.56 0.80
C GLN A 18 -2.78 -19.33 1.23
N ARG A 19 -2.84 -20.66 1.17
CA ARG A 19 -1.69 -21.54 1.46
C ARG A 19 -1.00 -21.90 0.16
N ARG A 20 0.26 -21.45 -0.02
CA ARG A 20 1.01 -21.66 -1.26
C ARG A 20 2.36 -22.33 -1.01
N PRO A 21 2.75 -23.33 -1.81
CA PRO A 21 4.07 -23.92 -1.75
C PRO A 21 5.11 -22.97 -2.37
N VAL A 22 6.27 -22.87 -1.71
CA VAL A 22 7.47 -22.24 -2.28
C VAL A 22 8.00 -23.10 -3.42
N ARG A 23 8.14 -22.50 -4.60
CA ARG A 23 8.61 -23.17 -5.82
C ARG A 23 10.09 -22.96 -6.07
N TRP A 24 10.58 -21.79 -5.69
CA TRP A 24 11.96 -21.42 -5.93
C TRP A 24 12.41 -20.39 -4.91
N ILE A 25 13.69 -20.48 -4.56
CA ILE A 25 14.38 -19.50 -3.71
C ILE A 25 15.66 -19.13 -4.43
N GLY A 26 15.85 -17.84 -4.69
CA GLY A 26 17.08 -17.29 -5.23
C GLY A 26 17.73 -16.35 -4.25
N GLN A 27 19.05 -16.20 -4.37
CA GLN A 27 19.82 -15.28 -3.56
C GLN A 27 20.58 -14.30 -4.44
N ARG A 28 20.67 -13.05 -4.01
CA ARG A 28 21.65 -12.10 -4.54
C ARG A 28 22.60 -11.73 -3.42
N HIS A 29 23.84 -12.17 -3.55
CA HIS A 29 24.85 -12.02 -2.51
C HIS A 29 25.94 -11.01 -2.92
N TYR A 30 26.32 -10.13 -2.00
CA TYR A 30 27.43 -9.19 -2.13
C TYR A 30 28.55 -9.58 -1.15
N PRO A 31 29.36 -10.61 -1.47
CA PRO A 31 30.37 -11.14 -0.55
C PRO A 31 31.54 -10.16 -0.37
N GLY A 32 31.87 -9.84 0.89
CA GLY A 32 33.05 -9.06 1.28
C GLY A 32 33.09 -7.62 0.72
N LEU A 33 32.01 -7.17 0.08
CA LEU A 33 31.92 -5.88 -0.58
C LEU A 33 30.73 -5.10 -0.04
N THR A 34 30.88 -3.78 -0.01
CA THR A 34 29.75 -2.89 0.21
C THR A 34 28.88 -2.87 -1.05
N ALA A 35 27.58 -3.15 -0.90
CA ALA A 35 26.64 -3.02 -2.01
C ALA A 35 26.66 -1.57 -2.57
N PRO A 36 26.56 -1.40 -3.90
CA PRO A 36 26.42 -0.08 -4.53
C PRO A 36 25.30 0.73 -3.86
N GLN A 37 25.41 2.06 -3.83
CA GLN A 37 24.41 2.91 -3.17
C GLN A 37 22.98 2.66 -3.67
N ALA A 38 22.83 2.37 -4.97
CA ALA A 38 21.55 2.03 -5.59
C ALA A 38 20.95 0.74 -5.04
N ASP A 39 21.78 -0.23 -4.66
CA ASP A 39 21.42 -1.58 -4.18
C ASP A 39 21.38 -1.69 -2.63
N ARG A 40 21.75 -0.62 -1.91
CA ARG A 40 21.74 -0.61 -0.44
C ARG A 40 20.32 -0.83 0.09
N PRO A 41 20.14 -1.62 1.18
CA PRO A 41 18.82 -1.94 1.70
C PRO A 41 18.00 -0.71 2.05
N VAL A 42 16.68 -0.78 1.93
CA VAL A 42 15.76 0.16 2.59
C VAL A 42 15.40 -0.43 3.94
N ARG A 43 15.66 0.33 5.01
CA ARG A 43 15.16 0.06 6.36
C ARG A 43 13.82 0.75 6.53
N ILE A 44 12.80 -0.01 6.88
CA ILE A 44 11.48 0.48 7.27
C ILE A 44 11.35 0.19 8.77
N ARG A 45 11.33 1.23 9.61
CA ARG A 45 11.21 1.04 11.06
C ARG A 45 9.88 0.42 11.45
N ALA A 46 9.85 -0.29 12.56
CA ALA A 46 8.60 -0.79 13.13
C ALA A 46 7.55 0.33 13.25
N GLY A 47 6.32 0.05 12.81
CA GLY A 47 5.20 0.98 12.79
C GLY A 47 5.31 2.14 11.78
N ALA A 48 6.32 2.15 10.90
CA ALA A 48 6.53 3.27 9.97
C ALA A 48 5.50 3.35 8.84
N LEU A 49 4.86 2.23 8.47
CA LEU A 49 3.90 2.18 7.36
C LEU A 49 2.45 2.34 7.86
N ALA A 50 2.10 1.66 8.95
CA ALA A 50 0.82 1.77 9.65
C ALA A 50 1.00 1.37 11.13
N ASP A 51 -0.05 1.46 11.94
CA ASP A 51 0.02 1.11 13.36
C ASP A 51 0.36 -0.38 13.51
N GLY A 52 1.47 -0.67 14.17
CA GLY A 52 2.00 -2.04 14.29
C GLY A 52 2.59 -2.63 13.02
N ALA A 53 2.76 -1.85 11.93
CA ALA A 53 3.28 -2.32 10.65
C ALA A 53 4.42 -1.42 10.12
N PRO A 54 5.62 -1.97 9.85
CA PRO A 54 6.07 -3.32 10.18
C PRO A 54 6.00 -3.66 11.68
N ALA A 55 5.86 -4.93 12.05
CA ALA A 55 5.89 -5.40 13.43
C ALA A 55 7.27 -5.24 14.08
N ARG A 56 8.32 -5.37 13.27
CA ARG A 56 9.73 -5.11 13.61
C ARG A 56 10.38 -4.41 12.42
N ASP A 57 11.55 -3.82 12.63
CA ASP A 57 12.30 -3.20 11.55
C ASP A 57 12.48 -4.17 10.37
N LEU A 58 11.95 -3.76 9.20
CA LEU A 58 11.95 -4.54 7.98
C LEU A 58 13.06 -4.02 7.05
N TRP A 59 13.82 -4.96 6.50
CA TRP A 59 14.91 -4.69 5.56
C TRP A 59 14.62 -5.36 4.23
N VAL A 60 14.57 -4.56 3.17
CA VAL A 60 14.27 -5.03 1.81
C VAL A 60 15.17 -4.35 0.79
N SER A 61 15.31 -4.94 -0.39
CA SER A 61 16.00 -4.24 -1.49
C SER A 61 15.18 -3.03 -1.96
N PRO A 62 15.82 -1.99 -2.54
CA PRO A 62 15.11 -0.80 -3.01
C PRO A 62 14.00 -1.08 -4.02
N ASP A 63 14.18 -2.10 -4.87
CA ASP A 63 13.22 -2.47 -5.92
C ASP A 63 12.21 -3.53 -5.46
N HIS A 64 12.27 -3.97 -4.21
CA HIS A 64 11.29 -4.89 -3.64
C HIS A 64 9.96 -4.17 -3.47
N ALA A 65 8.90 -4.69 -4.07
CA ALA A 65 7.59 -4.06 -3.96
C ALA A 65 6.86 -4.52 -2.70
N LEU A 66 6.19 -3.57 -2.05
CA LEU A 66 5.27 -3.79 -0.95
C LEU A 66 3.88 -3.39 -1.42
N LEU A 67 2.86 -4.14 -1.02
CA LEU A 67 1.47 -3.79 -1.27
C LEU A 67 0.98 -2.92 -0.11
N LEU A 68 0.80 -1.63 -0.38
CA LEU A 68 0.36 -0.62 0.59
C LEU A 68 -0.88 0.08 0.03
N ASP A 69 -1.99 -0.01 0.75
CA ASP A 69 -3.26 0.62 0.38
C ASP A 69 -3.73 0.27 -1.05
N GLY A 70 -3.50 -0.98 -1.46
CA GLY A 70 -3.82 -1.46 -2.81
C GLY A 70 -2.80 -1.08 -3.89
N LEU A 71 -1.73 -0.35 -3.54
CA LEU A 71 -0.66 0.04 -4.45
C LEU A 71 0.54 -0.90 -4.28
N LEU A 72 1.02 -1.49 -5.37
CA LEU A 72 2.26 -2.24 -5.38
C LEU A 72 3.43 -1.28 -5.65
N VAL A 73 4.21 -0.95 -4.62
CA VAL A 73 5.21 0.13 -4.67
C VAL A 73 6.58 -0.36 -4.23
N ALA A 74 7.61 -0.04 -5.00
CA ALA A 74 8.99 -0.30 -4.63
C ALA A 74 9.40 0.44 -3.34
N ALA A 75 10.05 -0.25 -2.41
CA ALA A 75 10.47 0.31 -1.12
C ALA A 75 11.33 1.58 -1.26
N GLY A 76 12.10 1.70 -2.36
CA GLY A 76 12.89 2.88 -2.69
C GLY A 76 12.07 4.16 -2.84
N HIS A 77 10.82 4.08 -3.30
CA HIS A 77 9.93 5.24 -3.43
C HIS A 77 9.39 5.73 -2.08
N LEU A 78 9.45 4.89 -1.03
CA LEU A 78 8.88 5.19 0.28
C LEU A 78 9.88 5.90 1.21
N VAL A 79 11.14 6.06 0.77
CA VAL A 79 12.22 6.64 1.59
C VAL A 79 11.91 8.09 1.96
N ASN A 80 11.72 8.33 3.26
CA ASN A 80 11.42 9.65 3.82
C ASN A 80 12.58 10.24 4.64
N GLY A 81 13.68 9.50 4.81
CA GLY A 81 14.88 9.96 5.50
C GLY A 81 14.80 9.96 7.03
N ARG A 82 13.63 9.63 7.61
CA ARG A 82 13.45 9.53 9.06
C ARG A 82 13.04 8.13 9.48
N THR A 83 11.81 7.70 9.22
CA THR A 83 11.31 6.37 9.62
C THR A 83 11.52 5.30 8.55
N ILE A 84 11.72 5.73 7.30
CA ILE A 84 12.07 4.88 6.16
C ILE A 84 13.33 5.45 5.54
N THR A 85 14.43 4.71 5.63
CA THR A 85 15.78 5.19 5.28
C THR A 85 16.48 4.20 4.37
N ARG A 86 17.26 4.70 3.40
CA ARG A 86 18.30 3.85 2.81
C ARG A 86 19.32 3.52 3.91
N GLY A 87 19.60 2.24 4.06
CA GLY A 87 20.57 1.68 4.97
C GLY A 87 21.99 2.16 4.65
N GLU A 88 22.84 2.02 5.65
CA GLU A 88 24.27 2.35 5.53
C GLU A 88 24.99 1.33 4.63
N ALA A 89 26.29 1.55 4.45
CA ALA A 89 27.14 0.57 3.80
C ALA A 89 27.13 -0.73 4.61
N VAL A 90 26.55 -1.80 4.05
CA VAL A 90 26.56 -3.14 4.63
C VAL A 90 27.58 -3.98 3.87
N THR A 91 28.51 -4.59 4.59
CA THR A 91 29.37 -5.68 4.10
C THR A 91 28.62 -7.00 4.25
N ASP A 92 28.78 -7.92 3.30
CA ASP A 92 28.13 -9.25 3.32
C ASP A 92 26.60 -9.16 3.34
N LEU A 93 26.05 -8.53 2.30
CA LEU A 93 24.62 -8.39 2.11
C LEU A 93 24.05 -9.54 1.28
N THR A 94 22.99 -10.18 1.76
CA THR A 94 22.25 -11.21 1.02
C THR A 94 20.78 -10.82 0.92
N TYR A 95 20.27 -10.74 -0.31
CA TYR A 95 18.84 -10.66 -0.58
C TYR A 95 18.28 -12.02 -0.96
N TRP A 96 17.12 -12.34 -0.41
CA TRP A 96 16.41 -13.58 -0.68
C TRP A 96 15.16 -13.30 -1.51
N HIS A 97 14.97 -14.07 -2.58
CA HIS A 97 13.84 -13.96 -3.48
C HIS A 97 13.05 -15.27 -3.42
N VAL A 98 11.78 -15.19 -3.02
CA VAL A 98 10.93 -16.36 -2.82
C VAL A 98 9.84 -16.37 -3.87
N GLU A 99 9.81 -17.40 -4.71
CA GLU A 99 8.77 -17.62 -5.71
C GLU A 99 7.78 -18.67 -5.21
N LEU A 100 6.49 -18.42 -5.44
CA LEU A 100 5.40 -19.34 -5.12
C LEU A 100 4.83 -19.99 -6.40
N ASP A 101 3.84 -20.85 -6.27
CA ASP A 101 3.17 -21.46 -7.42
C ASP A 101 2.25 -20.52 -8.21
N SER A 102 1.94 -19.35 -7.64
CA SER A 102 1.43 -18.18 -8.35
C SER A 102 2.05 -16.91 -7.77
N HIS A 103 2.08 -15.83 -8.54
CA HIS A 103 2.54 -14.55 -8.01
C HIS A 103 1.51 -13.98 -7.02
N ASP A 104 1.91 -13.89 -5.76
CA ASP A 104 1.07 -13.50 -4.62
C ASP A 104 1.89 -12.75 -3.56
N MET A 105 1.25 -12.19 -2.54
CA MET A 105 1.89 -11.40 -1.49
C MET A 105 2.23 -12.25 -0.26
N LEU A 106 3.49 -12.20 0.16
CA LEU A 106 3.97 -12.80 1.41
C LEU A 106 3.82 -11.80 2.55
N LEU A 107 3.68 -12.27 3.79
CA LEU A 107 3.72 -11.39 4.96
C LEU A 107 5.16 -11.30 5.50
N ALA A 108 5.77 -10.12 5.37
CA ALA A 108 7.08 -9.79 5.94
C ALA A 108 6.89 -8.78 7.09
N GLU A 109 7.11 -9.22 8.33
CA GLU A 109 6.87 -8.38 9.52
C GLU A 109 5.48 -7.72 9.52
N SER A 110 4.44 -8.50 9.18
CA SER A 110 3.04 -8.04 9.02
C SER A 110 2.77 -7.11 7.83
N VAL A 111 3.71 -6.96 6.90
CA VAL A 111 3.56 -6.17 5.68
C VAL A 111 3.43 -7.10 4.47
N PRO A 112 2.38 -6.95 3.63
CA PRO A 112 2.30 -7.61 2.33
C PRO A 112 3.48 -7.20 1.42
N ALA A 113 4.33 -8.18 1.11
CA ALA A 113 5.56 -8.04 0.33
C ALA A 113 5.50 -8.96 -0.90
N GLU A 114 5.99 -8.47 -2.03
CA GLU A 114 5.88 -9.16 -3.31
C GLU A 114 6.67 -10.48 -3.33
N SER A 115 6.01 -11.59 -3.68
CA SER A 115 6.76 -12.80 -4.07
C SER A 115 7.49 -12.57 -5.39
N PHE A 116 8.52 -13.36 -5.67
CA PHE A 116 9.28 -13.22 -6.90
C PHE A 116 8.39 -13.46 -8.13
N LEU A 117 8.28 -12.45 -9.00
CA LEU A 117 7.64 -12.57 -10.32
C LEU A 117 8.69 -12.99 -11.36
N PRO A 118 8.67 -14.25 -11.82
CA PRO A 118 9.64 -14.70 -12.83
C PRO A 118 9.31 -14.09 -14.20
N VAL A 119 10.26 -13.30 -14.73
CA VAL A 119 10.33 -12.99 -16.16
C VAL A 119 11.48 -13.76 -16.81
N ALA A 120 11.42 -13.94 -18.12
CA ALA A 120 12.40 -14.72 -18.86
C ALA A 120 13.83 -14.24 -18.58
N GLY A 121 14.71 -15.15 -18.16
CA GLY A 121 16.12 -14.87 -17.87
C GLY A 121 16.41 -14.24 -16.50
N LEU A 122 15.40 -13.79 -15.73
CA LEU A 122 15.63 -13.11 -14.45
C LEU A 122 16.22 -14.04 -13.37
N ARG A 123 15.76 -15.30 -13.29
CA ARG A 123 16.31 -16.28 -12.33
C ARG A 123 17.82 -16.53 -12.50
N ALA A 124 18.36 -16.34 -13.70
CA ALA A 124 19.78 -16.53 -13.99
C ALA A 124 20.67 -15.46 -13.35
N GLN A 125 20.08 -14.40 -12.79
CA GLN A 125 20.80 -13.33 -12.08
C GLN A 125 21.00 -13.64 -10.59
N PHE A 126 20.53 -14.79 -10.11
CA PHE A 126 20.54 -15.17 -8.70
C PHE A 126 21.31 -16.48 -8.47
N ASP A 127 22.05 -16.51 -7.36
CA ASP A 127 22.77 -17.69 -6.88
C ASP A 127 21.80 -18.74 -6.33
N GLY A 128 22.24 -20.01 -6.33
CA GLY A 128 21.50 -21.14 -5.74
C GLY A 128 20.31 -21.63 -6.58
N ALA A 129 20.07 -21.07 -7.77
CA ALA A 129 18.93 -21.40 -8.60
C ALA A 129 19.05 -22.80 -9.25
N ILE A 130 18.38 -23.81 -8.69
CA ILE A 130 17.88 -24.91 -9.52
C ILE A 130 16.80 -24.28 -10.39
N VAL A 131 17.10 -23.96 -11.65
CA VAL A 131 16.09 -23.50 -12.61
C VAL A 131 15.13 -24.68 -12.83
N PRO A 132 13.87 -24.63 -12.36
CA PRO A 132 12.93 -25.69 -12.70
C PRO A 132 12.79 -25.68 -14.23
N SER A 133 12.85 -26.84 -14.87
CA SER A 133 12.73 -26.98 -16.33
C SER A 133 11.32 -26.63 -16.88
N ASP A 134 10.52 -25.93 -16.07
CA ASP A 134 9.08 -25.88 -16.22
C ASP A 134 8.72 -24.95 -17.39
N ARG A 135 8.22 -25.55 -18.46
CA ARG A 135 7.67 -24.87 -19.65
C ARG A 135 6.29 -24.25 -19.37
N ARG A 136 6.07 -23.77 -18.14
CA ARG A 136 4.80 -23.18 -17.74
C ARG A 136 4.64 -21.78 -18.33
N ALA A 137 3.39 -21.39 -18.53
CA ALA A 137 3.05 -20.02 -18.84
C ALA A 137 3.57 -19.08 -17.75
N ALA A 138 3.99 -17.87 -18.14
CA ALA A 138 4.39 -16.85 -17.18
C ALA A 138 3.24 -16.60 -16.19
N PRO A 139 3.53 -16.52 -14.87
CA PRO A 139 2.49 -16.25 -13.89
C PRO A 139 1.88 -14.87 -14.13
N THR A 140 0.57 -14.77 -13.89
CA THR A 140 -0.14 -13.48 -13.92
C THR A 140 0.37 -12.62 -12.76
N PRO A 141 0.79 -11.36 -13.01
CA PRO A 141 1.16 -10.43 -11.95
C PRO A 141 -0.01 -10.21 -10.98
N TYR A 142 0.31 -9.86 -9.73
CA TYR A 142 -0.69 -9.65 -8.68
C TYR A 142 -1.37 -8.30 -8.88
N GLY A 143 -0.58 -7.30 -9.30
CA GLY A 143 -1.03 -5.98 -9.71
C GLY A 143 0.07 -5.29 -10.51
N GLU A 144 -0.25 -4.12 -11.06
CA GLU A 144 0.72 -3.26 -11.71
C GLU A 144 1.55 -2.52 -10.65
N ARG A 145 2.86 -2.39 -10.89
CA ARG A 145 3.73 -1.59 -10.03
C ARG A 145 3.49 -0.10 -10.29
N VAL A 146 3.30 0.65 -9.22
CA VAL A 146 3.10 2.10 -9.30
C VAL A 146 4.46 2.79 -9.16
N GLU A 147 4.92 3.37 -10.26
CA GLU A 147 6.22 4.06 -10.35
C GLU A 147 6.10 5.57 -10.09
N ASP A 148 4.95 6.16 -10.43
CA ASP A 148 4.66 7.58 -10.23
C ASP A 148 3.16 7.86 -10.05
N GLY A 149 2.77 9.14 -10.15
CA GLY A 149 1.37 9.54 -10.12
C GLY A 149 0.84 10.03 -8.76
N PRO A 150 -0.43 10.48 -8.73
CA PRO A 150 -1.01 11.15 -7.56
C PRO A 150 -1.21 10.22 -6.35
N LEU A 151 -1.52 8.93 -6.59
CA LEU A 151 -1.68 7.92 -5.53
C LEU A 151 -0.36 7.68 -4.78
N LEU A 152 0.72 7.44 -5.51
CA LEU A 152 2.06 7.27 -4.90
C LEU A 152 2.51 8.53 -4.17
N LYS A 153 2.32 9.72 -4.77
CA LYS A 153 2.67 11.00 -4.13
C LYS A 153 1.91 11.20 -2.82
N ALA A 154 0.65 10.77 -2.75
CA ALA A 154 -0.15 10.87 -1.55
C ALA A 154 0.28 9.88 -0.46
N LEU A 155 0.54 8.62 -0.84
CA LEU A 155 1.12 7.61 0.06
C LEU A 155 2.43 8.10 0.67
N VAL A 156 3.36 8.60 -0.15
CA VAL A 156 4.65 9.13 0.33
C VAL A 156 4.46 10.31 1.28
N ARG A 157 3.55 11.25 0.97
CA ARG A 157 3.23 12.37 1.86
C ARG A 157 2.68 11.90 3.21
N ARG A 158 1.77 10.93 3.22
CA ARG A 158 1.24 10.32 4.44
C ARG A 158 2.37 9.73 5.29
N LEU A 159 3.30 9.02 4.67
CA LEU A 159 4.45 8.42 5.36
C LEU A 159 5.43 9.47 5.90
N ILE A 160 5.61 10.60 5.21
CA ILE A 160 6.39 11.75 5.70
C ILE A 160 5.71 12.37 6.92
N TRP A 161 4.40 12.59 6.86
CA TRP A 161 3.62 13.12 7.98
C TRP A 161 3.66 12.19 9.20
N ARG A 162 3.46 10.89 8.97
CA ARG A 162 3.56 9.85 10.00
C ARG A 162 4.95 9.81 10.64
N ALA A 163 6.00 10.15 9.90
CA ALA A 163 7.35 10.28 10.44
C ALA A 163 7.54 11.53 11.33
N GLY A 164 6.52 12.38 11.48
CA GLY A 164 6.58 13.64 12.21
C GLY A 164 7.50 14.66 11.54
N LEU A 165 7.71 14.55 10.23
CA LEU A 165 8.45 15.53 9.45
C LEU A 165 7.48 16.63 9.03
N SER A 166 7.81 17.89 9.34
CA SER A 166 7.08 19.03 8.79
C SER A 166 7.36 19.10 7.30
N VAL A 167 6.35 18.81 6.49
CA VAL A 167 6.28 19.29 5.12
C VAL A 167 5.83 20.74 5.21
N ASP A 168 6.76 21.66 5.44
CA ASP A 168 6.49 23.08 5.15
C ASP A 168 6.10 23.14 3.67
N ALA A 169 4.80 23.35 3.44
CA ALA A 169 4.05 22.73 2.35
C ALA A 169 4.36 23.29 0.94
N PRO A 170 4.42 22.45 -0.11
CA PRO A 170 3.98 22.84 -1.43
C PRO A 170 2.45 22.63 -1.52
N GLY A 171 1.69 23.70 -1.27
CA GLY A 171 0.49 24.05 -2.03
C GLY A 171 -0.82 23.29 -1.79
N PHE A 172 -1.07 22.63 -0.65
CA PHE A 172 -2.44 22.19 -0.37
C PHE A 172 -3.30 23.36 0.09
N GLY A 173 -4.43 23.57 -0.57
CA GLY A 173 -5.47 24.49 -0.14
C GLY A 173 -6.44 23.81 0.82
N ALA A 174 -7.46 24.58 1.20
CA ALA A 174 -8.57 24.07 1.98
C ALA A 174 -9.19 22.86 1.28
N LEU A 175 -9.26 21.74 1.99
CA LEU A 175 -9.95 20.55 1.53
C LEU A 175 -11.45 20.78 1.64
N ARG A 176 -12.15 20.68 0.51
CA ARG A 176 -13.61 20.67 0.44
C ARG A 176 -14.05 19.26 0.09
N GLY A 177 -15.18 18.83 0.58
CA GLY A 177 -15.71 17.51 0.22
C GLY A 177 -16.91 17.12 1.05
N SER A 178 -17.50 16.00 0.68
CA SER A 178 -18.56 15.34 1.41
C SER A 178 -18.38 13.84 1.28
N LEU A 179 -18.46 13.14 2.42
CA LEU A 179 -18.76 11.72 2.43
C LEU A 179 -20.27 11.57 2.25
N ASP A 180 -20.68 11.16 1.06
CA ASP A 180 -22.08 11.11 0.66
C ASP A 180 -22.75 9.82 1.16
N LEU A 181 -22.02 8.71 1.14
CA LEU A 181 -22.59 7.37 1.35
C LEU A 181 -21.58 6.39 1.98
N CYS A 182 -22.08 5.63 2.96
CA CYS A 182 -21.56 4.33 3.37
C CYS A 182 -22.73 3.35 3.36
N GLU A 183 -22.63 2.25 2.60
CA GLU A 183 -23.67 1.21 2.55
C GLU A 183 -23.04 -0.16 2.34
N PHE A 184 -23.72 -1.21 2.77
CA PHE A 184 -23.38 -2.57 2.34
C PHE A 184 -24.05 -2.87 1.02
N ARG A 185 -23.28 -3.32 0.03
CA ARG A 185 -23.77 -3.76 -1.27
C ARG A 185 -23.16 -5.10 -1.62
N ASN A 186 -23.99 -6.14 -1.71
CA ASN A 186 -23.57 -7.51 -2.00
C ASN A 186 -22.52 -8.08 -1.01
N GLY A 187 -22.49 -7.59 0.23
CA GLY A 187 -21.50 -8.00 1.25
C GLY A 187 -20.33 -7.03 1.40
N ASP A 188 -20.08 -6.18 0.40
CA ASP A 188 -18.98 -5.22 0.42
C ASP A 188 -19.42 -3.87 0.99
N LEU A 189 -18.52 -3.20 1.70
CA LEU A 189 -18.74 -1.82 2.14
C LEU A 189 -18.45 -0.87 0.97
N ARG A 190 -19.48 -0.20 0.47
CA ARG A 190 -19.33 0.87 -0.51
C ARG A 190 -19.19 2.21 0.19
N VAL A 191 -18.18 2.98 -0.19
CA VAL A 191 -17.90 4.33 0.32
C VAL A 191 -17.78 5.29 -0.85
N ALA A 192 -18.65 6.31 -0.89
CA ALA A 192 -18.71 7.25 -2.00
C ALA A 192 -18.88 8.70 -1.54
N GLY A 193 -18.39 9.62 -2.36
CA GLY A 193 -18.45 11.05 -2.05
C GLY A 193 -17.66 11.89 -3.05
N TRP A 194 -17.21 13.05 -2.62
CA TRP A 194 -16.33 13.91 -3.40
C TRP A 194 -15.34 14.68 -2.54
N ALA A 195 -14.21 15.06 -3.15
CA ALA A 195 -13.21 15.91 -2.51
C ALA A 195 -12.47 16.78 -3.52
N GLN A 196 -12.23 18.04 -3.18
CA GLN A 196 -11.45 19.00 -3.96
C GLN A 196 -10.43 19.71 -3.07
N ASP A 197 -9.21 19.84 -3.58
CA ASP A 197 -8.21 20.75 -3.04
C ASP A 197 -8.36 22.13 -3.71
N ALA A 198 -8.69 23.16 -2.91
CA ALA A 198 -8.89 24.51 -3.42
C ALA A 198 -7.64 25.13 -4.09
N ALA A 199 -6.43 24.68 -3.76
CA ALA A 199 -5.21 25.16 -4.41
C ALA A 199 -4.94 24.47 -5.75
N HIS A 200 -5.55 23.32 -5.98
CA HIS A 200 -5.47 22.55 -7.22
C HIS A 200 -6.89 22.25 -7.72
N PRO A 201 -7.65 23.27 -8.16
CA PRO A 201 -9.10 23.15 -8.37
C PRO A 201 -9.52 22.12 -9.40
N ASN A 202 -8.62 21.69 -10.30
CA ASN A 202 -8.87 20.64 -11.30
C ASN A 202 -8.06 19.36 -11.05
N GLY A 203 -7.26 19.33 -9.99
CA GLY A 203 -6.43 18.19 -9.64
C GLY A 203 -7.22 17.15 -8.84
N PRO A 204 -6.88 15.86 -8.98
CA PRO A 204 -7.49 14.82 -8.16
C PRO A 204 -7.00 14.93 -6.71
N VAL A 205 -7.87 14.58 -5.76
CA VAL A 205 -7.49 14.44 -4.35
C VAL A 205 -7.35 12.96 -4.02
N CYS A 206 -6.20 12.56 -3.49
CA CYS A 206 -6.06 11.21 -2.97
C CYS A 206 -6.60 11.11 -1.53
N LEU A 207 -7.44 10.12 -1.30
CA LEU A 207 -8.18 9.91 -0.07
C LEU A 207 -7.80 8.56 0.56
N ASP A 208 -7.62 8.55 1.87
CA ASP A 208 -7.67 7.32 2.69
C ASP A 208 -9.13 7.05 3.09
N ILE A 209 -9.57 5.79 2.97
CA ILE A 209 -10.75 5.26 3.65
C ILE A 209 -10.27 4.56 4.91
N VAL A 210 -10.59 5.12 6.07
CA VAL A 210 -10.14 4.64 7.38
C VAL A 210 -11.31 3.97 8.09
N VAL A 211 -11.11 2.73 8.52
CA VAL A 211 -12.07 1.94 9.30
C VAL A 211 -11.48 1.69 10.68
N ASP A 212 -12.16 2.17 11.73
CA ASP A 212 -11.73 2.06 13.13
C ASP A 212 -10.27 2.48 13.39
N GLY A 213 -9.82 3.53 12.69
CA GLY A 213 -8.48 4.08 12.81
C GLY A 213 -7.44 3.42 11.90
N VAL A 214 -7.77 2.31 11.24
CA VAL A 214 -6.90 1.62 10.28
C VAL A 214 -7.23 2.07 8.86
N VAL A 215 -6.23 2.41 8.05
CA VAL A 215 -6.46 2.70 6.62
C VAL A 215 -6.83 1.39 5.93
N ALA A 216 -8.09 1.27 5.49
CA ALA A 216 -8.62 0.10 4.80
C ALA A 216 -8.32 0.15 3.29
N ALA A 217 -8.33 1.35 2.69
CA ALA A 217 -7.95 1.54 1.29
C ALA A 217 -7.58 2.99 0.97
N MET A 218 -7.00 3.20 -0.21
CA MET A 218 -6.80 4.51 -0.81
C MET A 218 -7.52 4.62 -2.16
N THR A 219 -7.98 5.83 -2.50
CA THR A 219 -8.62 6.11 -3.79
C THR A 219 -8.34 7.54 -4.27
N LEU A 220 -8.65 7.83 -5.54
CA LEU A 220 -8.65 9.17 -6.09
C LEU A 220 -10.08 9.71 -6.21
N ALA A 221 -10.27 10.94 -5.74
CA ALA A 221 -11.40 11.78 -6.09
C ALA A 221 -11.18 12.34 -7.50
N ASP A 222 -11.51 11.53 -8.50
CA ASP A 222 -11.23 11.79 -9.91
C ASP A 222 -12.33 11.24 -10.86
N ILE A 223 -13.52 11.01 -10.32
CA ILE A 223 -14.72 10.60 -11.08
C ILE A 223 -15.52 11.85 -11.44
N ASP A 224 -16.00 11.92 -12.68
CA ASP A 224 -16.87 13.01 -13.14
C ASP A 224 -18.21 13.02 -12.40
N ARG A 225 -18.53 14.17 -11.80
CA ARG A 225 -19.77 14.45 -11.09
C ARG A 225 -20.39 15.72 -11.69
N PRO A 226 -21.40 15.59 -12.58
CA PRO A 226 -22.00 16.74 -13.26
C PRO A 226 -22.56 17.82 -12.33
N ASP A 227 -23.05 17.41 -11.14
CA ASP A 227 -23.53 18.32 -10.10
C ASP A 227 -22.42 19.20 -9.51
N LEU A 228 -21.19 18.68 -9.38
CA LEU A 228 -20.04 19.46 -8.92
C LEU A 228 -19.59 20.47 -9.98
N GLY A 229 -19.64 20.08 -11.26
CA GLY A 229 -19.39 21.00 -12.39
C GLY A 229 -20.41 22.13 -12.43
N ALA A 230 -21.70 21.82 -12.25
CA ALA A 230 -22.77 22.81 -12.15
C ALA A 230 -22.62 23.75 -10.94
N ALA A 231 -22.02 23.26 -9.85
CA ALA A 231 -21.68 24.06 -8.67
C ALA A 231 -20.34 24.83 -8.79
N ALA A 232 -19.70 24.83 -9.96
CA ALA A 232 -18.40 25.45 -10.22
C ALA A 232 -17.26 24.96 -9.30
N ILE A 233 -17.32 23.68 -8.90
CA ILE A 233 -16.25 23.01 -8.17
C ILE A 233 -15.29 22.42 -9.21
N GLY A 234 -14.33 23.24 -9.64
CA GLY A 234 -13.32 22.83 -10.61
C GLY A 234 -13.91 22.45 -11.96
N ALA A 235 -13.41 21.37 -12.55
CA ALA A 235 -13.96 20.75 -13.75
C ALA A 235 -15.12 19.77 -13.47
N GLY A 236 -15.55 19.62 -12.21
CA GLY A 236 -16.55 18.63 -11.79
C GLY A 236 -16.01 17.20 -11.63
N ARG A 237 -14.72 16.96 -11.88
CA ARG A 237 -14.07 15.65 -11.79
C ARG A 237 -13.43 15.42 -10.42
N HIS A 238 -14.28 15.32 -9.40
CA HIS A 238 -13.88 15.26 -7.99
C HIS A 238 -14.61 14.19 -7.18
N GLY A 239 -15.36 13.30 -7.84
CA GLY A 239 -16.06 12.20 -7.19
C GLY A 239 -15.14 11.02 -6.88
N PHE A 240 -15.50 10.20 -5.89
CA PHE A 240 -14.95 8.87 -5.66
C PHE A 240 -16.08 7.90 -5.31
N ASP A 241 -15.89 6.63 -5.64
CA ASP A 241 -16.82 5.54 -5.35
C ASP A 241 -15.99 4.25 -5.28
N LEU A 242 -15.87 3.68 -4.08
CA LEU A 242 -15.02 2.52 -3.81
C LEU A 242 -15.82 1.44 -3.07
N GLY A 243 -15.72 0.19 -3.54
CA GLY A 243 -16.14 -0.99 -2.80
C GLY A 243 -14.96 -1.56 -2.01
N LEU A 244 -15.20 -1.92 -0.75
CA LEU A 244 -14.25 -2.57 0.13
C LEU A 244 -14.76 -3.96 0.49
N GLU A 245 -13.97 -4.99 0.17
CA GLU A 245 -14.28 -6.38 0.51
C GLU A 245 -14.10 -6.60 2.01
N GLU A 246 -15.19 -6.98 2.68
CA GLU A 246 -15.27 -7.40 4.09
C GLU A 246 -14.46 -6.58 5.13
N PRO A 247 -14.48 -5.22 5.15
CA PRO A 247 -13.60 -4.46 6.05
C PRO A 247 -14.12 -4.36 7.49
N ILE A 248 -15.35 -4.81 7.78
CA ILE A 248 -16.04 -4.60 9.06
C ILE A 248 -16.91 -5.79 9.45
N GLU A 249 -17.00 -6.05 10.76
CA GLU A 249 -17.74 -7.17 11.33
C GLU A 249 -19.23 -6.81 11.52
N PRO A 250 -20.18 -7.61 11.00
CA PRO A 250 -21.60 -7.33 11.18
C PRO A 250 -22.02 -7.32 12.66
N GLY A 251 -22.83 -6.33 13.05
CA GLY A 251 -23.34 -6.20 14.42
C GLY A 251 -22.36 -5.57 15.42
N VAL A 252 -21.12 -5.30 14.99
CA VAL A 252 -20.16 -4.51 15.77
C VAL A 252 -20.24 -3.04 15.31
N PRO A 253 -20.26 -2.06 16.24
CA PRO A 253 -20.20 -0.66 15.84
C PRO A 253 -18.84 -0.30 15.23
N HIS A 254 -18.87 0.40 14.09
CA HIS A 254 -17.68 0.81 13.35
C HIS A 254 -17.72 2.29 13.01
N ILE A 255 -16.55 2.90 12.81
CA ILE A 255 -16.43 4.26 12.26
C ILE A 255 -15.62 4.24 10.98
N VAL A 256 -16.20 4.83 9.93
CA VAL A 256 -15.55 5.07 8.64
C VAL A 256 -15.24 6.56 8.55
N VAL A 257 -13.97 6.89 8.32
CA VAL A 257 -13.50 8.27 8.11
C VAL A 257 -12.88 8.34 6.73
N VAL A 258 -13.26 9.37 5.95
CA VAL A 258 -12.59 9.68 4.69
C VAL A 258 -11.77 10.96 4.86
N ARG A 259 -10.49 10.88 4.53
CA ARG A 259 -9.54 11.98 4.71
C ARG A 259 -8.56 12.07 3.56
N ARG A 260 -8.04 13.28 3.29
CA ARG A 260 -6.93 13.45 2.36
C ARG A 260 -5.72 12.70 2.90
N SER A 261 -5.21 11.77 2.11
CA SER A 261 -4.13 10.87 2.53
C SER A 261 -2.86 11.63 2.95
N ALA A 262 -2.58 12.74 2.26
CA ALA A 262 -1.35 13.50 2.45
C ALA A 262 -1.18 14.16 3.84
N ASP A 263 -2.26 14.60 4.48
CA ASP A 263 -2.21 15.37 5.73
C ASP A 263 -3.31 14.99 6.75
N GLY A 264 -4.13 13.99 6.41
CA GLY A 264 -5.16 13.46 7.29
C GLY A 264 -6.37 14.37 7.47
N VAL A 265 -6.47 15.50 6.77
CA VAL A 265 -7.65 16.38 6.84
C VAL A 265 -8.88 15.64 6.34
N SER A 266 -9.91 15.52 7.17
CA SER A 266 -11.11 14.75 6.85
C SER A 266 -12.16 15.53 6.07
N ILE A 267 -12.84 14.85 5.14
CA ILE A 267 -14.03 15.37 4.45
C ILE A 267 -15.33 14.93 5.14
N GLY A 268 -15.27 13.89 5.98
CA GLY A 268 -16.43 13.40 6.71
C GLY A 268 -16.18 12.05 7.37
N ALA A 269 -17.12 11.66 8.23
CA ALA A 269 -17.15 10.35 8.86
C ALA A 269 -18.59 9.82 8.92
N MET A 270 -18.72 8.50 8.82
CA MET A 270 -19.98 7.79 9.07
C MET A 270 -19.76 6.72 10.14
N ARG A 271 -20.75 6.56 11.00
CA ARG A 271 -20.78 5.54 12.05
C ARG A 271 -21.81 4.48 11.69
N LEU A 272 -21.40 3.23 11.74
CA LEU A 272 -22.28 2.07 11.78
C LEU A 272 -22.57 1.73 13.23
N ASP A 273 -23.85 1.59 13.59
CA ASP A 273 -24.23 1.09 14.92
C ASP A 273 -24.44 -0.43 14.93
N ALA A 274 -24.66 -0.98 16.13
CA ALA A 274 -24.86 -2.42 16.31
C ALA A 274 -26.15 -2.95 15.63
N SER A 275 -27.09 -2.08 15.28
CA SER A 275 -28.28 -2.43 14.50
C SER A 275 -28.05 -2.44 12.99
N GLY A 276 -26.87 -2.01 12.53
CA GLY A 276 -26.53 -1.93 11.11
C GLY A 276 -26.97 -0.62 10.45
N GLU A 277 -27.32 0.41 11.22
CA GLU A 277 -27.72 1.71 10.69
C GLU A 277 -26.53 2.66 10.57
N TRP A 278 -26.44 3.37 9.43
CA TRP A 278 -25.39 4.36 9.15
C TRP A 278 -25.86 5.77 9.52
N SER A 279 -25.03 6.51 10.25
CA SER A 279 -25.28 7.91 10.61
C SER A 279 -24.02 8.78 10.44
N ARG A 280 -24.19 10.08 10.20
CA ARG A 280 -23.05 11.00 10.14
C ARG A 280 -22.39 11.13 11.51
N ALA A 281 -21.07 10.99 11.55
CA ALA A 281 -20.27 11.16 12.75
C ALA A 281 -19.46 12.47 12.69
N ARG A 282 -19.12 13.01 13.86
CA ARG A 282 -18.13 14.08 13.94
C ARG A 282 -16.74 13.49 13.84
N VAL A 283 -15.92 14.07 12.98
CA VAL A 283 -14.47 13.81 12.95
C VAL A 283 -13.89 14.46 14.22
N ALA A 284 -13.19 13.66 15.03
CA ALA A 284 -12.52 14.14 16.24
C ALA A 284 -11.24 14.91 15.92
#